data_AF-A0A6J6LVG1-F1
#
_entry.id   AF-A0A6J6LVG1-F1
#
_cell.length_a   1.000
_cell.length_b   1.000
_cell.length_c   1.000
_cell.angle_alpha   90.00
_cell.angle_beta   90.00
_cell.angle_gamma   90.00
#
_symmetry.space_group_name_H-M   'P 1'
#
loop_
_entity.id
_entity.type
_entity.pdbx_description
1 polymer ?
#
loop_
_entity_poly.entity_id
_entity_poly.type
_entity_poly.pdbx_seq_one_letter_code
_entity_poly.pdbx_strand_id
1 'polypeptide(L)'
;MNNYQAFRNIHLWQDVDGDGQIVLGAEQWPECLNPITECANSSWMVWTTSFQVMPGAYATTNESTYVVTNLLTGEATVKINS
;
A
#
# COMPACT_ATOMS: atom_id res chain seq x y z
N MET A 1 -9.22 10.38 10.78
CA MET A 1 -8.01 10.54 9.93
C MET A 1 -8.44 10.18 8.51
N ASN A 2 -8.95 11.17 7.75
CA ASN A 2 -9.51 10.96 6.41
C ASN A 2 -8.44 11.28 5.35
N ASN A 3 -7.38 10.47 5.33
CA ASN A 3 -6.17 10.66 4.53
C ASN A 3 -5.97 9.46 3.58
N TYR A 4 -5.01 9.55 2.67
CA TYR A 4 -4.43 8.45 1.90
C TYR A 4 -4.21 7.09 2.62
N GLN A 5 -4.15 7.04 3.96
CA GLN A 5 -4.19 5.82 4.78
C GLN A 5 -5.32 4.86 4.40
N ALA A 6 -6.45 5.38 3.89
CA ALA A 6 -7.55 4.57 3.38
C ALA A 6 -7.12 3.57 2.29
N PHE A 7 -6.06 3.86 1.54
CA PHE A 7 -5.56 2.96 0.49
C PHE A 7 -4.75 1.77 1.03
N ARG A 8 -4.36 1.73 2.32
CA ARG A 8 -3.57 0.60 2.84
C ARG A 8 -4.29 -0.75 2.83
N ASN A 9 -5.62 -0.73 2.79
CA ASN A 9 -6.44 -1.94 2.86
C ASN A 9 -7.23 -2.21 1.57
N ILE A 10 -6.74 -1.79 0.40
CA ILE A 10 -7.41 -2.07 -0.89
C ILE A 10 -7.62 -3.57 -1.14
N HIS A 11 -6.78 -4.43 -0.56
CA HIS A 11 -6.95 -5.89 -0.60
C HIS A 11 -8.18 -6.40 0.19
N LEU A 12 -8.81 -5.55 1.00
CA LEU A 12 -10.06 -5.80 1.71
C LEU A 12 -11.26 -5.14 1.03
N TRP A 13 -11.06 -4.34 -0.01
CA TRP A 13 -12.15 -3.63 -0.68
C TRP A 13 -12.97 -4.60 -1.51
N GLN A 14 -14.27 -4.33 -1.60
CA GLN A 14 -15.16 -5.05 -2.49
C GLN A 14 -15.08 -4.44 -3.89
N ASP A 15 -14.74 -5.28 -4.86
CA ASP A 15 -14.90 -4.97 -6.27
C ASP A 15 -16.39 -5.05 -6.63
N VAL A 16 -16.99 -3.91 -7.01
CA VAL A 16 -18.44 -3.77 -7.21
C VAL A 16 -18.86 -3.96 -8.67
N ASP A 17 -17.93 -3.87 -9.62
CA ASP A 17 -18.17 -3.97 -11.05
C ASP A 17 -17.35 -5.09 -11.73
N GLY A 18 -16.40 -5.69 -11.02
CA GLY A 18 -15.73 -6.93 -11.40
C GLY A 18 -14.52 -6.74 -12.31
N ASP A 19 -13.97 -5.53 -12.41
CA ASP A 19 -12.83 -5.23 -13.28
C ASP A 19 -11.47 -5.31 -12.55
N GLY A 20 -11.48 -5.39 -11.21
CA GLY A 20 -10.28 -5.40 -10.38
C GLY A 20 -9.47 -4.09 -10.43
N GLN A 21 -10.10 -2.97 -10.80
CA GLN A 21 -9.44 -1.68 -10.98
C GLN A 21 -9.94 -0.64 -9.97
N ILE A 22 -9.08 0.34 -9.73
CA ILE A 22 -9.43 1.54 -8.97
C ILE A 22 -8.97 2.74 -9.80
N VAL A 23 -9.90 3.64 -10.14
CA VAL A 23 -9.59 4.88 -10.86
C VAL A 23 -9.68 6.05 -9.89
N LEU A 24 -8.60 6.83 -9.80
CA LEU A 24 -8.45 7.93 -8.84
C LEU A 24 -8.06 9.21 -9.57
N GLY A 25 -8.72 10.32 -9.21
CA GLY A 25 -8.23 11.65 -9.56
C GLY A 25 -7.08 12.04 -8.64
N ALA A 26 -5.87 12.17 -9.18
CA ALA A 26 -4.69 12.58 -8.44
C ALA A 26 -4.30 14.03 -8.79
N GLU A 27 -4.00 14.83 -7.78
CA GLU A 27 -3.54 16.23 -7.95
C GLU A 27 -2.16 16.30 -8.62
N GLN A 28 -1.29 15.33 -8.31
CA GLN A 28 0.06 15.20 -8.87
C GLN A 28 0.41 13.72 -9.02
N TRP A 29 0.92 13.35 -10.19
CA TRP A 29 1.44 12.01 -10.46
C TRP A 29 2.88 12.12 -10.98
N PRO A 30 3.84 11.35 -10.44
CA PRO A 30 5.21 11.42 -10.89
C PRO A 30 5.37 10.73 -12.25
N GLU A 31 6.36 11.16 -13.02
CA GLU A 31 6.71 10.52 -14.29
C GLU A 31 7.33 9.12 -14.12
N CYS A 32 7.68 8.76 -12.88
CA CYS A 32 8.40 7.55 -12.52
C CYS A 32 7.83 6.88 -11.27
N LEU A 33 7.99 5.56 -11.19
CA LEU A 33 7.51 4.73 -10.07
C LEU A 33 8.68 4.25 -9.21
N ASN A 34 9.50 5.19 -8.73
CA ASN A 34 10.59 4.88 -7.82
C ASN A 34 10.30 5.45 -6.43
N PRO A 35 10.12 4.59 -5.41
CA PRO A 35 9.75 5.02 -4.06
C PRO A 35 10.91 5.62 -3.25
N ILE A 36 12.13 5.61 -3.78
CA ILE A 36 13.35 6.09 -3.08
C ILE A 36 13.80 7.45 -3.62
N THR A 37 13.60 7.71 -4.92
CA THR A 37 14.09 8.94 -5.57
C THR A 37 13.05 10.06 -5.50
N GLU A 38 13.30 11.16 -6.22
CA GLU A 38 12.40 12.30 -6.32
C GLU A 38 10.96 11.95 -6.72
N CYS A 39 10.72 10.81 -7.36
CA CYS A 39 9.37 10.33 -7.69
C CYS A 39 8.49 10.10 -6.45
N ALA A 40 9.10 9.87 -5.27
CA ALA A 40 8.41 9.70 -4.00
C ALA A 40 7.83 11.00 -3.41
N ASN A 41 8.00 12.15 -4.10
CA ASN A 41 7.38 13.41 -3.69
C ASN A 41 5.84 13.42 -3.86
N SER A 42 5.29 12.56 -4.73
CA SER A 42 3.85 12.42 -4.89
C SER A 42 3.27 11.49 -3.83
N SER A 43 2.48 12.06 -2.93
CA SER A 43 1.71 11.28 -1.96
C SER A 43 0.80 10.27 -2.65
N TRP A 44 0.16 10.64 -3.76
CA TRP A 44 -0.69 9.71 -4.50
C TRP A 44 0.05 8.44 -4.90
N MET A 45 1.21 8.56 -5.55
CA MET A 45 2.02 7.39 -5.93
C MET A 45 2.47 6.56 -4.73
N VAL A 46 2.91 7.22 -3.64
CA VAL A 46 3.37 6.51 -2.43
C VAL A 46 2.25 5.64 -1.84
N TRP A 47 1.03 6.19 -1.71
CA TRP A 47 -0.06 5.51 -1.02
C TRP A 47 -0.82 4.51 -1.89
N THR A 48 -0.98 4.77 -3.19
CA THR A 48 -1.73 3.89 -4.09
C THR A 48 -0.87 2.82 -4.75
N THR A 49 0.46 3.01 -4.80
CA THR A 49 1.38 2.08 -5.46
C THR A 49 2.42 1.54 -4.49
N SER A 50 3.28 2.41 -3.94
CA SER A 50 4.47 1.97 -3.20
C SER A 50 4.13 1.13 -1.96
N PHE A 51 3.19 1.59 -1.13
CA PHE A 51 2.78 0.83 0.07
C PHE A 51 2.01 -0.46 -0.23
N GLN A 52 1.50 -0.63 -1.44
CA GLN A 52 0.79 -1.87 -1.83
C GLN A 52 1.76 -2.99 -2.16
N VAL A 53 2.92 -2.65 -2.73
CA VAL A 53 3.93 -3.63 -3.18
C VAL A 53 5.12 -3.75 -2.21
N MET A 54 5.32 -2.76 -1.34
CA MET A 54 6.36 -2.76 -0.32
C MET A 54 5.76 -2.59 1.07
N PRO A 55 5.26 -3.67 1.70
CA PRO A 55 4.82 -3.61 3.09
C PRO A 55 5.98 -3.20 4.00
N GLY A 56 5.72 -2.30 4.93
CA GLY A 56 6.69 -1.95 5.98
C GLY A 56 6.81 -3.05 7.02
N ALA A 57 7.91 -3.09 7.76
CA ALA A 57 8.08 -3.98 8.92
C ALA A 57 7.05 -3.69 10.04
N TYR A 58 6.62 -2.43 10.13
CA TYR A 58 5.57 -1.97 11.02
C TYR A 58 4.50 -1.20 10.23
N ALA A 59 3.24 -1.34 10.65
CA ALA A 59 2.14 -0.52 10.17
C ALA A 59 1.74 0.51 11.23
N THR A 60 1.41 1.72 10.80
CA THR A 60 0.86 2.75 11.68
C THR A 60 -0.65 2.62 11.75
N THR A 61 -1.20 2.62 12.95
CA THR A 61 -2.65 2.54 13.21
C THR A 61 -3.29 3.93 13.19
N ASN A 62 -4.63 3.98 13.21
CA ASN A 62 -5.36 5.24 13.32
C ASN A 62 -5.17 5.92 14.69
N GLU A 63 -4.76 5.15 15.70
CA GLU A 63 -4.44 5.58 17.05
C GLU A 63 -2.99 6.09 17.17
N SER A 64 -2.28 6.27 16.05
CA SER A 64 -0.87 6.68 16.02
C SER A 64 0.07 5.73 16.76
N THR A 65 -0.29 4.44 16.80
CA THR A 65 0.57 3.37 17.31
C THR A 65 1.19 2.57 16.17
N TYR A 66 2.18 1.73 16.49
CA TYR A 66 2.80 0.84 15.53
C TYR A 66 2.46 -0.62 15.85
N VAL A 67 2.08 -1.39 14.84
CA VAL A 67 1.85 -2.83 14.92
C VAL A 67 2.77 -3.58 13.98
N VAL A 68 3.23 -4.75 14.41
CA VAL A 68 4.10 -5.63 13.64
C VAL A 68 3.35 -6.16 12.41
N THR A 69 3.96 -6.12 11.22
CA THR A 69 3.35 -6.71 10.01
C THR A 69 3.76 -8.18 9.86
N ASN A 70 3.13 -8.88 8.91
CA ASN A 70 3.46 -10.26 8.56
C ASN A 70 4.93 -10.47 8.15
N LEU A 71 5.67 -9.40 7.82
CA LEU A 71 7.10 -9.48 7.51
C LEU A 71 7.95 -9.86 8.72
N LEU A 72 7.45 -9.66 9.94
CA LEU A 72 8.18 -9.90 11.18
C LEU A 72 7.51 -10.96 12.06
N THR A 73 6.42 -11.60 11.62
CA THR A 73 5.67 -12.58 12.44
C THR A 73 6.34 -13.95 12.56
N GLY A 74 7.43 -14.19 11.85
CA GLY A 74 8.17 -15.46 11.88
C GLY A 74 9.05 -15.65 10.66
N GLU A 75 9.65 -16.83 10.55
CA GLU A 75 10.45 -17.20 9.37
C GLU A 75 9.57 -17.31 8.11
N ALA A 76 10.10 -16.89 6.97
CA ALA A 76 9.41 -17.00 5.69
C ALA A 76 9.31 -18.46 5.24
N THR A 77 8.10 -18.92 4.93
CA THR A 77 7.83 -20.28 4.45
C THR A 77 7.43 -20.26 2.98
N VAL A 78 8.05 -21.10 2.15
CA VAL A 78 7.63 -21.32 0.75
C VAL A 78 6.65 -22.49 0.69
N LYS A 79 5.45 -22.27 0.15
CA LYS A 79 4.50 -23.35 -0.16
C LYS A 79 4.60 -23.68 -1.65
N ILE A 80 4.93 -24.93 -1.97
CA ILE A 80 4.87 -25.45 -3.34
C ILE A 80 3.52 -26.16 -3.48
N ASN A 81 2.62 -25.62 -4.30
CA ASN A 81 1.39 -26.30 -4.65
C ASN A 81 1.70 -27.28 -5.79
N SER A 82 1.75 -28.57 -5.48
CA SER A 82 1.88 -29.68 -6.43
C SER A 82 0.55 -29.99 -7.12
#